data_AF-A0A8H7GW58-F1
#
_entry.id   AF-A0A8H7GW58-F1
#
_cell.length_a   1.000
_cell.length_b   1.000
_cell.length_c   1.000
_cell.angle_alpha   90.00
_cell.angle_beta   90.00
_cell.angle_gamma   90.00
#
_symmetry.space_group_name_H-M   'P 1'
#
loop_
_entity.id
_entity.type
_entity.pdbx_description
1 polymer ?
#
loop_
_entity_poly.entity_id
_entity_poly.type
_entity_poly.pdbx_seq_one_letter_code
_entity_poly.pdbx_strand_id
1 'polypeptide(L)'
;MSKGKVCLAYSGGLDTSVILAWLLEEGYEVIAFLANIGQEEDFEEAERKALAIGATKFVVVDVRKEFVENVCFPAIQANAIYENVYLLGTSLARPVIAQAQIQVAEQEGCFAVSHGCTGKGNDQVRFELSFYALKPDVKVIAPWRDPVFFNRFAGRKDLLEYAASKNIPVAQTKAKPWSTDEKLGPHLV
;
A
#
# COMPACT_ATOMS: atom_id res chain seq x y z
N MET A 1 -18.39 13.15 14.49
CA MET A 1 -17.95 13.84 13.27
C MET A 1 -16.67 13.17 12.80
N SER A 2 -16.51 12.98 11.49
CA SER A 2 -15.32 12.35 10.89
C SER A 2 -14.04 13.11 11.26
N LYS A 3 -12.95 12.39 11.55
CA LYS A 3 -11.60 12.97 11.76
C LYS A 3 -10.95 13.42 10.44
N GLY A 4 -11.64 13.26 9.31
CA GLY A 4 -11.18 13.60 7.97
C GLY A 4 -10.97 12.35 7.10
N LYS A 5 -10.75 12.59 5.80
CA LYS A 5 -10.59 11.56 4.79
C LYS A 5 -9.11 11.15 4.60
N VAL A 6 -8.84 9.86 4.60
CA VAL A 6 -7.49 9.26 4.47
C VAL A 6 -7.43 8.40 3.21
N CYS A 7 -6.38 8.56 2.41
CA CYS A 7 -6.12 7.69 1.26
C CYS A 7 -5.17 6.55 1.67
N LEU A 8 -5.70 5.33 1.82
CA LEU A 8 -4.93 4.14 2.20
C LEU A 8 -4.44 3.39 0.95
N ALA A 9 -3.14 3.17 0.83
CA ALA A 9 -2.59 2.17 -0.08
C ALA A 9 -3.00 0.76 0.39
N TYR A 10 -3.88 0.12 -0.37
CA TYR A 10 -4.59 -1.08 0.02
C TYR A 10 -4.37 -2.20 -1.00
N SER A 11 -3.73 -3.29 -0.58
CA SER A 11 -3.43 -4.45 -1.44
C SER A 11 -4.43 -5.60 -1.30
N GLY A 12 -5.48 -5.47 -0.49
CA GLY A 12 -6.38 -6.58 -0.18
C GLY A 12 -5.81 -7.64 0.77
N GLY A 13 -4.52 -7.55 1.13
CA GLY A 13 -3.86 -8.43 2.10
C GLY A 13 -4.38 -8.24 3.53
N LEU A 14 -3.97 -9.16 4.42
CA LEU A 14 -4.38 -9.13 5.84
C LEU A 14 -4.07 -7.78 6.49
N ASP A 15 -2.83 -7.33 6.39
CA ASP A 15 -2.34 -6.10 7.04
C ASP A 15 -3.15 -4.87 6.61
N THR A 16 -3.30 -4.62 5.30
CA THR A 16 -4.05 -3.46 4.81
C THR A 16 -5.55 -3.56 5.09
N SER A 17 -6.10 -4.78 5.18
CA SER A 17 -7.51 -4.99 5.57
C SER A 17 -7.75 -4.67 7.03
N VAL A 18 -6.85 -5.07 7.92
CA VAL A 18 -6.91 -4.73 9.34
C VAL A 18 -6.68 -3.23 9.54
N ILE A 19 -5.73 -2.63 8.82
CA ILE A 19 -5.48 -1.19 8.86
C ILE A 19 -6.71 -0.40 8.39
N LEU A 20 -7.38 -0.84 7.31
CA LEU A 20 -8.61 -0.22 6.85
C LEU A 20 -9.68 -0.22 7.97
N ALA A 21 -9.95 -1.38 8.55
CA ALA A 21 -10.91 -1.50 9.65
C ALA A 21 -10.51 -0.66 10.88
N TRP A 22 -9.23 -0.64 11.22
CA TRP A 22 -8.71 0.16 12.34
C TRP A 22 -8.84 1.67 12.10
N LEU A 23 -8.54 2.16 10.89
CA LEU A 23 -8.73 3.58 10.54
C LEU A 23 -10.21 4.00 10.63
N LEU A 24 -11.13 3.11 10.23
CA LEU A 24 -12.56 3.34 10.39
C LEU A 24 -12.97 3.38 11.87
N GLU A 25 -12.43 2.49 12.71
CA GLU A 25 -12.65 2.53 14.18
C GLU A 25 -12.11 3.81 14.82
N GLU A 26 -10.98 4.30 14.33
CA GLU A 26 -10.40 5.56 14.78
C GLU A 26 -11.22 6.79 14.33
N GLY A 27 -12.25 6.60 13.50
CA GLY A 27 -13.19 7.65 13.09
C GLY A 27 -12.78 8.40 11.82
N TYR A 28 -11.91 7.82 10.99
CA TYR A 28 -11.59 8.35 9.67
C TYR A 28 -12.55 7.85 8.60
N GLU A 29 -12.73 8.64 7.54
CA GLU A 29 -13.26 8.15 6.27
C GLU A 29 -12.09 7.66 5.42
N VAL A 30 -12.21 6.50 4.78
CA VAL A 30 -11.08 5.88 4.07
C VAL A 30 -11.40 5.69 2.60
N ILE A 31 -10.53 6.25 1.75
CA ILE A 31 -10.43 5.90 0.33
C ILE A 31 -9.37 4.82 0.20
N ALA A 32 -9.76 3.64 -0.28
CA ALA A 32 -8.83 2.57 -0.57
C ALA A 32 -8.27 2.77 -1.99
N PHE A 33 -6.95 2.81 -2.09
CA PHE A 33 -6.21 3.03 -3.33
C PHE A 33 -5.35 1.81 -3.65
N LEU A 34 -5.39 1.38 -4.91
CA LEU A 34 -4.53 0.31 -5.43
C LEU A 34 -3.93 0.72 -6.76
N ALA A 35 -2.61 0.62 -6.88
CA ALA A 35 -1.91 0.82 -8.15
C ALA A 35 -1.80 -0.51 -8.90
N ASN A 36 -2.26 -0.54 -10.14
CA ASN A 36 -1.93 -1.61 -11.07
C ASN A 36 -0.56 -1.31 -11.68
N ILE A 37 0.44 -2.03 -11.19
CA ILE A 37 1.83 -2.05 -11.69
C ILE A 37 2.08 -3.32 -12.52
N GLY A 38 1.03 -4.02 -12.94
CA GLY A 38 1.06 -5.25 -13.74
C GLY A 38 1.28 -6.52 -12.93
N GLN A 39 0.91 -6.51 -11.66
CA GLN A 39 0.79 -7.71 -10.83
C GLN A 39 -0.44 -8.55 -11.23
N GLU A 40 -0.35 -9.87 -11.08
CA GLU A 40 -1.47 -10.80 -11.29
C GLU A 40 -2.34 -10.92 -10.03
N GLU A 41 -3.19 -9.93 -9.80
CA GLU A 41 -4.12 -9.89 -8.66
C GLU A 41 -5.58 -9.71 -9.12
N ASP A 42 -6.52 -10.23 -8.33
CA ASP A 42 -7.96 -9.99 -8.53
C ASP A 42 -8.34 -8.62 -7.94
N PHE A 43 -8.26 -7.59 -8.78
CA PHE A 43 -8.60 -6.21 -8.41
C PHE A 43 -10.07 -6.06 -8.02
N GLU A 44 -10.98 -6.83 -8.63
CA GLU A 44 -12.41 -6.79 -8.32
C GLU A 44 -12.69 -7.36 -6.93
N GLU A 45 -12.01 -8.45 -6.56
CA GLU A 45 -12.10 -8.99 -5.20
C GLU A 45 -11.51 -8.04 -4.17
N ALA A 46 -10.39 -7.39 -4.47
CA ALA A 46 -9.83 -6.36 -3.59
C ALA A 46 -10.80 -5.19 -3.37
N GLU A 47 -11.48 -4.74 -4.44
CA GLU A 47 -12.53 -3.72 -4.38
C GLU A 47 -13.72 -4.15 -3.51
N ARG A 48 -14.32 -5.31 -3.83
CA ARG A 48 -15.45 -5.86 -3.07
C ARG A 48 -15.12 -5.94 -1.59
N LYS A 49 -13.93 -6.44 -1.28
CA LYS A 49 -13.46 -6.58 0.09
C LYS A 49 -13.26 -5.22 0.78
N ALA A 50 -12.64 -4.25 0.13
CA ALA A 50 -12.44 -2.92 0.71
C ALA A 50 -13.78 -2.24 1.04
N LEU A 51 -14.73 -2.30 0.12
CA LEU A 51 -16.07 -1.75 0.31
C LEU A 51 -16.85 -2.49 1.41
N ALA A 52 -16.73 -3.81 1.48
CA ALA A 52 -17.36 -4.61 2.53
C ALA A 52 -16.81 -4.30 3.94
N ILE A 53 -15.53 -3.96 4.06
CA ILE A 53 -14.93 -3.53 5.34
C ILE A 53 -15.42 -2.13 5.73
N GLY A 54 -15.77 -1.29 4.75
CA GLY A 54 -16.34 0.05 4.98
C GLY A 54 -15.54 1.20 4.36
N ALA A 55 -14.64 0.94 3.40
CA ALA A 55 -14.06 2.01 2.61
C ALA A 55 -15.16 2.80 1.88
N THR A 56 -15.06 4.12 1.89
CA THR A 56 -16.05 5.00 1.23
C THR A 56 -15.96 4.90 -0.29
N LYS A 57 -14.76 4.62 -0.81
CA LYS A 57 -14.48 4.44 -2.23
C LYS A 57 -13.26 3.55 -2.40
N PHE A 58 -13.24 2.79 -3.48
CA PHE A 58 -12.06 2.08 -3.97
C PHE A 58 -11.61 2.71 -5.29
N VAL A 59 -10.31 2.92 -5.46
CA VAL A 59 -9.73 3.54 -6.64
C VAL A 59 -8.56 2.69 -7.12
N VAL A 60 -8.68 2.15 -8.33
CA VAL A 60 -7.57 1.51 -9.03
C VAL A 60 -6.98 2.48 -10.05
N VAL A 61 -5.66 2.66 -10.02
CA VAL A 61 -4.95 3.46 -11.03
C VAL A 61 -3.97 2.57 -11.78
N ASP A 62 -4.12 2.51 -13.10
CA ASP A 62 -3.17 1.82 -13.98
C ASP A 62 -1.93 2.70 -14.19
N VAL A 63 -0.82 2.29 -13.60
CA VAL A 63 0.46 2.99 -13.67
C VAL A 63 1.50 2.19 -14.46
N ARG A 64 1.11 1.12 -15.16
CA ARG A 64 2.05 0.24 -15.89
C ARG A 64 2.87 1.02 -16.92
N LYS A 65 2.19 1.88 -17.69
CA LYS A 65 2.84 2.69 -18.73
C LYS A 65 3.84 3.67 -18.10
N GLU A 66 3.42 4.41 -17.09
CA GLU A 66 4.28 5.35 -16.37
C GLU A 66 5.48 4.65 -15.72
N PHE A 67 5.26 3.48 -15.12
CA PHE A 67 6.33 2.68 -14.54
C PHE A 67 7.37 2.26 -15.58
N VAL A 68 6.93 1.78 -16.74
CA VAL A 68 7.85 1.36 -17.80
C VAL A 68 8.60 2.55 -18.41
N GLU A 69 7.86 3.57 -18.86
CA GLU A 69 8.42 4.67 -19.65
C GLU A 69 9.25 5.63 -18.80
N ASN A 70 8.78 5.98 -17.59
CA ASN A 70 9.39 7.02 -16.78
C ASN A 70 10.34 6.49 -15.71
N VAL A 71 10.34 5.17 -15.44
CA VAL A 71 11.19 4.58 -14.40
C VAL A 71 12.05 3.43 -14.91
N CYS A 72 11.46 2.40 -15.51
CA CYS A 72 12.23 1.24 -15.98
C CYS A 72 13.21 1.60 -17.11
N PHE A 73 12.76 2.31 -18.14
CA PHE A 73 13.65 2.70 -19.25
C PHE A 73 14.81 3.59 -18.80
N PRO A 74 14.60 4.67 -18.00
CA PRO A 74 15.72 5.45 -17.46
C PRO A 74 16.67 4.64 -16.58
N ALA A 75 16.15 3.72 -15.75
CA ALA A 75 17.00 2.86 -14.91
C ALA A 75 17.87 1.93 -15.76
N ILE A 76 17.33 1.37 -16.84
CA ILE A 76 18.08 0.54 -17.80
C ILE A 76 19.13 1.39 -18.52
N GLN A 77 18.77 2.57 -19.02
CA GLN A 77 19.71 3.49 -19.68
C GLN A 77 20.88 3.88 -18.78
N ALA A 78 20.63 4.05 -17.49
CA ALA A 78 21.64 4.35 -16.48
C ALA A 78 22.46 3.13 -16.04
N ASN A 79 22.11 1.91 -16.50
CA ASN A 79 22.64 0.65 -15.97
C ASN A 79 22.55 0.61 -14.44
N ALA A 80 21.39 1.00 -13.89
CA ALA A 80 21.18 1.07 -12.46
C ALA A 80 21.16 -0.35 -11.85
N ILE A 81 22.26 -0.71 -11.18
CA ILE A 81 22.44 -2.00 -10.51
C ILE A 81 22.89 -1.74 -9.08
N TYR A 82 22.17 -2.31 -8.12
CA TYR A 82 22.53 -2.25 -6.70
C TYR A 82 23.37 -3.47 -6.32
N GLU A 83 24.49 -3.22 -5.64
CA GLU A 83 25.44 -4.26 -5.20
C GLU A 83 25.86 -5.22 -6.33
N ASN A 84 25.93 -4.70 -7.57
CA ASN A 84 26.31 -5.42 -8.80
C ASN A 84 25.41 -6.60 -9.21
N VAL A 85 24.29 -6.84 -8.53
CA VAL A 85 23.40 -7.98 -8.81
C VAL A 85 21.93 -7.60 -8.91
N TYR A 86 21.47 -6.62 -8.14
CA TYR A 86 20.05 -6.34 -7.98
C TYR A 86 19.58 -5.22 -8.89
N LEU A 87 18.62 -5.53 -9.78
CA LEU A 87 18.02 -4.60 -10.75
C LEU A 87 16.92 -3.70 -10.18
N LEU A 88 16.88 -3.52 -8.86
CA LEU A 88 16.08 -2.49 -8.19
C LEU A 88 14.55 -2.55 -8.40
N GLY A 89 13.99 -3.64 -8.92
CA GLY A 89 12.57 -3.70 -9.30
C GLY A 89 11.61 -3.18 -8.21
N THR A 90 11.83 -3.53 -6.94
CA THR A 90 11.00 -3.04 -5.83
C THR A 90 11.22 -1.57 -5.55
N SER A 91 12.47 -1.14 -5.50
CA SER A 91 12.82 0.27 -5.28
C SER A 91 12.21 1.18 -6.35
N LEU A 92 12.20 0.73 -7.61
CA LEU A 92 11.72 1.51 -8.74
C LEU A 92 10.19 1.64 -8.79
N ALA A 93 9.44 0.63 -8.35
CA ALA A 93 7.98 0.70 -8.40
C ALA A 93 7.38 1.67 -7.35
N ARG A 94 7.98 1.79 -6.15
CA ARG A 94 7.37 2.53 -5.03
C ARG A 94 7.14 4.02 -5.30
N PRO A 95 8.08 4.77 -5.93
CA PRO A 95 7.84 6.18 -6.26
C PRO A 95 6.62 6.40 -7.16
N VAL A 96 6.40 5.54 -8.15
CA VAL A 96 5.25 5.64 -9.07
C VAL A 96 3.94 5.38 -8.34
N ILE A 97 3.91 4.37 -7.47
CA ILE A 97 2.73 4.07 -6.64
C ILE A 97 2.44 5.25 -5.70
N ALA A 98 3.48 5.81 -5.07
CA ALA A 98 3.34 6.93 -4.16
C ALA A 98 2.81 8.19 -4.89
N GLN A 99 3.26 8.43 -6.12
CA GLN A 99 2.78 9.53 -6.96
C GLN A 99 1.30 9.40 -7.28
N ALA A 100 0.86 8.23 -7.74
CA ALA A 100 -0.55 7.97 -7.99
C ALA A 100 -1.39 8.08 -6.71
N GLN A 101 -0.88 7.63 -5.56
CA GLN A 101 -1.58 7.76 -4.28
C GLN A 101 -1.79 9.23 -3.88
N ILE A 102 -0.76 10.07 -4.03
CA ILE A 102 -0.87 11.51 -3.74
C ILE A 102 -1.90 12.17 -4.66
N GLN A 103 -1.90 11.85 -5.96
CA GLN A 103 -2.87 12.39 -6.91
C GLN A 103 -4.31 11.99 -6.53
N VAL A 104 -4.55 10.73 -6.17
CA VAL A 104 -5.86 10.27 -5.70
C VAL A 104 -6.25 10.95 -4.39
N ALA A 105 -5.31 11.10 -3.45
CA ALA A 105 -5.54 11.81 -2.21
C ALA A 105 -5.99 13.26 -2.45
N GLU A 106 -5.39 13.96 -3.40
CA GLU A 106 -5.77 15.33 -3.75
C GLU A 106 -7.13 15.42 -4.44
N GLN A 107 -7.38 14.55 -5.41
CA GLN A 107 -8.66 14.50 -6.13
C GLN A 107 -9.84 14.20 -5.20
N GLU A 108 -9.62 13.33 -4.21
CA GLU A 108 -10.64 12.94 -3.24
C GLU A 108 -10.73 13.87 -2.02
N GLY A 109 -9.84 14.86 -1.90
CA GLY A 109 -9.80 15.77 -0.75
C GLY A 109 -9.37 15.08 0.55
N CYS A 110 -8.50 14.07 0.45
CA CYS A 110 -7.87 13.42 1.60
C CYS A 110 -6.85 14.38 2.25
N PHE A 111 -6.92 14.54 3.57
CA PHE A 111 -5.95 15.34 4.32
C PHE A 111 -4.66 14.57 4.65
N ALA A 112 -4.71 13.23 4.56
CA ALA A 112 -3.60 12.35 4.87
C ALA A 112 -3.55 11.14 3.92
N VAL A 113 -2.35 10.59 3.76
CA VAL A 113 -2.11 9.29 3.12
C VAL A 113 -1.71 8.25 4.17
N SER A 114 -2.03 6.98 3.93
CA SER A 114 -1.63 5.87 4.78
C SER A 114 -1.10 4.69 3.97
N HIS A 115 -0.19 3.91 4.54
CA HIS A 115 0.38 2.72 3.92
C HIS A 115 0.52 1.58 4.94
N GLY A 116 0.47 0.34 4.44
CA GLY A 116 0.63 -0.87 5.24
C GLY A 116 2.06 -1.37 5.41
N CYS A 117 3.07 -0.64 4.92
CA CYS A 117 4.48 -1.06 5.03
C CYS A 117 4.90 -1.26 6.49
N THR A 118 5.65 -2.32 6.76
CA THR A 118 6.14 -2.64 8.10
C THR A 118 7.11 -1.57 8.61
N GLY A 119 7.09 -1.31 9.92
CA GLY A 119 7.94 -0.30 10.55
C GLY A 119 9.45 -0.59 10.55
N LYS A 120 9.87 -1.76 10.01
CA LYS A 120 11.27 -2.19 9.92
C LYS A 120 11.77 -2.39 8.48
N GLY A 121 10.90 -2.21 7.49
CA GLY A 121 11.24 -2.44 6.08
C GLY A 121 11.70 -1.18 5.36
N ASN A 122 12.27 -1.37 4.16
CA ASN A 122 12.70 -0.26 3.30
C ASN A 122 11.53 0.47 2.62
N ASP A 123 10.40 -0.22 2.40
CA ASP A 123 9.27 0.35 1.65
C ASP A 123 8.62 1.55 2.36
N GLN A 124 8.60 1.59 3.70
CA GLN A 124 8.11 2.77 4.41
C GLN A 124 8.91 4.02 4.04
N VAL A 125 10.24 3.89 3.91
CA VAL A 125 11.13 5.00 3.56
C VAL A 125 10.90 5.42 2.12
N ARG A 126 10.75 4.45 1.21
CA ARG A 126 10.49 4.73 -0.22
C ARG A 126 9.17 5.46 -0.42
N PHE A 127 8.10 5.03 0.25
CA PHE A 127 6.81 5.71 0.20
C PHE A 127 6.88 7.10 0.81
N GLU A 128 7.37 7.22 2.04
CA GLU A 128 7.37 8.49 2.78
C GLU A 128 8.25 9.55 2.14
N LEU A 129 9.47 9.21 1.70
CA LEU A 129 10.31 10.16 0.98
C LEU A 129 9.65 10.61 -0.33
N SER A 130 8.97 9.71 -1.04
CA SER A 130 8.23 10.07 -2.25
C SER A 130 7.05 10.98 -1.93
N PHE A 131 6.29 10.70 -0.88
CA PHE A 131 5.20 11.55 -0.42
C PHE A 131 5.68 12.96 -0.10
N TYR A 132 6.75 13.10 0.70
CA TYR A 132 7.27 14.41 1.08
C TYR A 132 7.93 15.16 -0.10
N ALA A 133 8.51 14.44 -1.07
CA ALA A 133 9.02 15.06 -2.29
C ALA A 133 7.90 15.61 -3.19
N LEU A 134 6.76 14.93 -3.26
CA LEU A 134 5.63 15.31 -4.11
C LEU A 134 4.71 16.33 -3.44
N LYS A 135 4.49 16.17 -2.13
CA LYS A 135 3.59 16.99 -1.32
C LYS A 135 4.21 17.18 0.07
N PRO A 136 5.08 18.18 0.26
CA PRO A 136 5.86 18.36 1.49
C PRO A 136 5.03 18.54 2.77
N ASP A 137 3.80 19.03 2.65
CA ASP A 137 2.86 19.27 3.75
C ASP A 137 1.91 18.09 4.02
N VAL A 138 2.05 16.97 3.29
CA VAL A 138 1.19 15.80 3.47
C VAL A 138 1.37 15.17 4.84
N LYS A 139 0.25 14.86 5.50
CA LYS A 139 0.28 14.03 6.70
C LYS A 139 0.34 12.56 6.31
N VAL A 140 1.30 11.83 6.86
CA VAL A 140 1.40 10.38 6.70
C VAL A 140 0.91 9.68 7.97
N ILE A 141 0.00 8.73 7.82
CA ILE A 141 -0.43 7.82 8.87
C ILE A 141 0.21 6.45 8.60
N ALA A 142 1.18 6.04 9.43
CA ALA A 142 1.88 4.76 9.30
C ALA A 142 1.56 3.88 10.51
N PRO A 143 0.51 3.03 10.46
CA PRO A 143 0.03 2.29 11.63
C PRO A 143 1.10 1.41 12.27
N TRP A 144 1.98 0.78 11.49
CA TRP A 144 3.07 -0.04 12.03
C TRP A 144 4.14 0.73 12.84
N ARG A 145 4.08 2.06 12.85
CA ARG A 145 4.89 2.94 13.73
C ARG A 145 4.05 3.67 14.78
N ASP A 146 2.74 3.48 14.79
CA ASP A 146 1.83 4.05 15.77
C ASP A 146 1.78 3.18 17.03
N PRO A 147 2.12 3.71 18.22
CA PRO A 147 2.02 2.99 19.49
C PRO A 147 0.67 2.36 19.78
N VAL A 148 -0.43 2.98 19.37
CA VAL A 148 -1.77 2.43 19.58
C VAL A 148 -1.96 1.16 18.74
N PHE A 149 -1.51 1.18 17.49
CA PHE A 149 -1.66 0.05 16.59
C PHE A 149 -0.69 -1.09 16.92
N PHE A 150 0.62 -0.81 17.07
CA PHE A 150 1.60 -1.89 17.29
C PHE A 150 1.42 -2.59 18.64
N ASN A 151 0.96 -1.88 19.70
CA ASN A 151 0.69 -2.51 20.99
C ASN A 151 -0.58 -3.37 20.95
N ARG A 152 -1.54 -3.04 20.08
CA ARG A 152 -2.76 -3.82 19.87
C ARG A 152 -2.52 -5.05 19.02
N PHE A 153 -1.61 -4.96 18.05
CA PHE A 153 -1.30 -6.03 17.10
C PHE A 153 0.19 -6.39 17.18
N ALA A 154 0.55 -7.29 18.08
CA ALA A 154 1.94 -7.73 18.26
C ALA A 154 2.43 -8.63 17.12
N GLY A 155 1.51 -9.21 16.34
CA GLY A 155 1.86 -9.91 15.12
C GLY A 155 0.67 -10.48 14.36
N ARG A 156 0.97 -11.38 13.42
CA ARG A 156 -0.02 -11.96 12.48
C ARG A 156 -1.20 -12.64 13.17
N LYS A 157 -0.97 -13.27 14.33
CA LYS A 157 -2.03 -13.95 15.09
C LYS A 157 -3.12 -12.96 15.51
N ASP A 158 -2.73 -11.84 16.10
CA ASP A 158 -3.65 -10.80 16.58
C ASP A 158 -4.41 -10.17 15.41
N LEU A 159 -3.73 -9.95 14.27
CA LEU A 159 -4.38 -9.48 13.04
C LEU A 159 -5.47 -10.46 12.56
N LEU A 160 -5.21 -11.77 12.61
CA LEU A 160 -6.18 -12.80 12.22
C LEU A 160 -7.37 -12.85 13.18
N GLU A 161 -7.11 -12.79 14.49
CA GLU A 161 -8.16 -12.76 15.51
C GLU A 161 -9.05 -11.51 15.36
N TYR A 162 -8.44 -10.35 15.12
CA TYR A 162 -9.17 -9.12 14.89
C TYR A 162 -9.97 -9.17 13.58
N ALA A 163 -9.38 -9.66 12.49
CA ALA A 163 -10.09 -9.86 11.23
C ALA A 163 -11.30 -10.78 11.40
N ALA A 164 -11.16 -11.89 12.15
CA ALA A 164 -12.28 -12.77 12.48
C ALA A 164 -13.36 -12.07 13.31
N SER A 165 -12.96 -11.28 14.31
CA SER A 165 -13.90 -10.52 15.16
C SER A 165 -14.72 -9.47 14.40
N LYS A 166 -14.20 -9.02 13.25
CA LYS A 166 -14.79 -8.00 12.38
C LYS A 166 -15.41 -8.58 11.11
N ASN A 167 -15.45 -9.91 10.98
CA ASN A 167 -15.90 -10.62 9.76
C ASN A 167 -15.16 -10.16 8.49
N ILE A 168 -13.89 -9.81 8.60
CA ILE A 168 -13.07 -9.41 7.46
C ILE A 168 -12.62 -10.69 6.72
N PRO A 169 -12.94 -10.86 5.43
CA PRO A 169 -12.56 -12.06 4.71
C PRO A 169 -11.04 -12.09 4.51
N VAL A 170 -10.37 -13.12 5.04
CA VAL A 170 -8.92 -13.30 4.87
C VAL A 170 -8.68 -14.55 4.04
N ALA A 171 -8.11 -14.40 2.85
CA ALA A 171 -7.65 -15.53 2.06
C ALA A 171 -6.46 -16.18 2.78
N GLN A 172 -6.72 -17.26 3.52
CA GLN A 172 -5.65 -18.10 4.04
C GLN A 172 -5.18 -19.05 2.94
N THR A 173 -4.08 -18.72 2.27
CA THR A 173 -3.35 -19.74 1.53
C THR A 173 -2.12 -20.15 2.32
N LYS A 174 -2.13 -21.40 2.82
CA LYS A 174 -0.94 -22.15 3.26
C LYS A 174 0.15 -22.26 2.17
N ALA A 175 -0.16 -21.85 0.93
CA ALA A 175 0.61 -22.14 -0.27
C ALA A 175 1.90 -21.32 -0.46
N LYS A 176 2.12 -20.23 0.28
CA LYS A 176 3.34 -19.41 0.16
C LYS A 176 3.93 -19.12 1.56
N PRO A 177 4.96 -19.85 2.02
CA PRO A 177 5.58 -19.63 3.33
C PRO A 177 6.47 -18.37 3.40
N TRP A 178 6.58 -17.63 2.29
CA TRP A 178 7.40 -16.43 2.15
C TRP A 178 6.54 -15.24 1.73
N SER A 179 6.91 -14.03 2.14
CA SER A 179 6.32 -12.79 1.60
C SER A 179 6.86 -12.55 0.19
N THR A 180 5.97 -12.34 -0.78
CA THR A 180 6.33 -12.13 -2.19
C THR A 180 5.71 -10.81 -2.65
N ASP A 181 6.49 -10.01 -3.38
CA ASP A 181 6.06 -8.74 -4.00
C ASP A 181 6.17 -8.90 -5.53
N GLU A 182 5.05 -8.74 -6.23
CA GLU A 182 4.90 -9.01 -7.66
C GLU A 182 4.53 -7.73 -8.43
N LYS A 183 5.07 -7.55 -9.63
CA LYS A 183 4.93 -6.32 -10.46
C LYS A 183 5.53 -6.52 -11.86
N LEU A 184 5.16 -5.68 -12.82
CA LEU A 184 5.74 -5.68 -14.16
C LEU A 184 7.16 -5.09 -14.19
N GLY A 185 8.22 -5.89 -14.01
CA GLY A 185 9.59 -5.38 -14.04
C GLY A 185 10.64 -6.48 -14.00
N PRO A 186 11.94 -6.15 -13.93
CA PRO A 186 13.00 -7.15 -13.88
C PRO A 186 12.84 -8.03 -12.62
N HIS A 187 12.32 -9.22 -12.83
CA HIS A 187 12.36 -10.34 -11.90
C HIS A 187 13.65 -11.11 -12.15
N LEU A 188 14.56 -11.05 -11.20
CA LEU A 188 15.60 -12.06 -11.09
C LEU A 188 15.25 -12.89 -9.87
N VAL A 189 14.95 -14.16 -10.12
CA VAL A 189 14.92 -15.24 -9.14
C VAL A 189 16.35 -15.46 -8.64
#